data_AF-A0A356TB01-F1
#
_entry.id   AF-A0A356TB01-F1
#
_cell.length_a   1.000
_cell.length_b   1.000
_cell.length_c   1.000
_cell.angle_alpha   90.00
_cell.angle_beta   90.00
_cell.angle_gamma   90.00
#
_symmetry.space_group_name_H-M   'P 1'
#
loop_
_entity.id
_entity.type
_entity.pdbx_description
1 polymer ?
#
loop_
_entity_poly.entity_id
_entity_poly.type
_entity_poly.pdbx_seq_one_letter_code
_entity_poly.pdbx_strand_id
1 'polypeptide(L)'
;MAKERRRHRTVVLDTNVLLDGLALYSVPAPGDEQFICEKQGWAWLLFMKLHAKRLTSISLNEVREMVMRLVDREDESERRVAQTFLWLAKDELLPHWSWQCVENFTHATGSPADDDYLRLASKLRLPLITNEDWTSTGIRQPPKKGSLRQRATNSRVAVFTAREFVERSRFPARTAAQTFFREWDTRSESRVLMNDAQPIPAADVRHVRGLIEMAVSKALGSAES
;
A
#
# COMPACT_ATOMS: atom_id res chain seq x y z
N MET A 1 26.36 -2.16 -25.61
CA MET A 1 26.25 -2.39 -24.15
C MET A 1 24.79 -2.50 -23.74
N ALA A 2 24.20 -3.69 -23.86
CA ALA A 2 22.84 -3.96 -23.38
C ALA A 2 22.91 -4.51 -21.94
N LYS A 3 23.11 -3.62 -20.96
CA LYS A 3 22.86 -3.95 -19.54
C LYS A 3 21.36 -3.85 -19.32
N GLU A 4 20.67 -4.90 -19.75
CA GLU A 4 19.24 -5.04 -19.59
C GLU A 4 18.92 -4.99 -18.09
N ARG A 5 18.15 -3.97 -17.74
CA ARG A 5 17.74 -3.63 -16.38
C ARG A 5 17.07 -4.84 -15.77
N ARG A 6 17.73 -5.52 -14.82
CA ARG A 6 17.03 -6.38 -13.84
C ARG A 6 16.05 -5.46 -13.10
N ARG A 7 14.82 -5.38 -13.60
CA ARG A 7 13.72 -4.68 -12.92
C ARG A 7 13.66 -5.26 -11.51
N HIS A 8 13.74 -4.38 -10.51
CA HIS A 8 13.62 -4.79 -9.11
C HIS A 8 12.33 -5.61 -8.99
N ARG A 9 12.47 -6.91 -8.73
CA ARG A 9 11.34 -7.80 -8.42
C ARG A 9 10.86 -7.60 -6.98
N THR A 10 11.56 -6.77 -6.22
CA THR A 10 11.32 -6.51 -4.82
C THR A 10 11.26 -5.01 -4.58
N VAL A 11 10.37 -4.58 -3.70
CA VAL A 11 10.22 -3.19 -3.26
C VAL A 11 10.20 -3.15 -1.73
N VAL A 12 10.63 -2.03 -1.15
CA VAL A 12 10.37 -1.74 0.26
C VAL A 12 9.10 -0.90 0.33
N LEU A 13 8.12 -1.32 1.11
CA LEU A 13 6.89 -0.58 1.38
C LEU A 13 6.95 0.02 2.78
N ASP A 14 6.88 1.33 2.83
CA ASP A 14 6.65 2.10 4.04
C ASP A 14 5.32 1.72 4.71
N THR A 15 5.27 1.80 6.03
CA THR A 15 4.08 1.61 6.84
C THR A 15 2.95 2.52 6.36
N ASN A 16 3.23 3.79 6.03
CA ASN A 16 2.19 4.74 5.65
C ASN A 16 1.41 4.34 4.37
N VAL A 17 2.05 3.66 3.41
CA VAL A 17 1.41 3.19 2.18
C VAL A 17 0.44 2.06 2.49
N LEU A 18 0.84 1.16 3.39
CA LEU A 18 -0.02 0.06 3.85
C LEU A 18 -1.18 0.60 4.68
N LEU A 19 -0.93 1.61 5.52
CA LEU A 19 -1.96 2.30 6.28
C LEU A 19 -2.94 3.06 5.39
N ASP A 20 -2.51 3.68 4.30
CA ASP A 20 -3.45 4.30 3.36
C ASP A 20 -4.34 3.24 2.70
N GLY A 21 -3.82 2.03 2.46
CA GLY A 21 -4.66 0.89 2.07
C GLY A 21 -5.67 0.51 3.15
N LEU A 22 -5.24 0.52 4.42
CA LEU A 22 -6.06 0.22 5.59
C LEU A 22 -7.07 1.33 5.91
N ALA A 23 -6.78 2.59 5.68
CA ALA A 23 -7.56 3.72 6.22
C ALA A 23 -8.86 4.02 5.44
N LEU A 24 -9.34 3.10 4.59
CA LEU A 24 -10.54 3.25 3.75
C LEU A 24 -11.83 3.57 4.56
N TYR A 25 -11.79 3.43 5.88
CA TYR A 25 -12.91 3.58 6.81
C TYR A 25 -12.83 4.87 7.62
N SER A 26 -11.69 5.55 7.60
CA SER A 26 -11.55 6.84 8.27
C SER A 26 -12.42 7.84 7.52
N VAL A 27 -13.48 8.34 8.17
CA VAL A 27 -14.23 9.49 7.66
C VAL A 27 -13.23 10.64 7.56
N PRO A 28 -12.89 11.08 6.34
CA PRO A 28 -11.94 12.16 6.19
C PRO A 28 -12.54 13.42 6.81
N ALA A 29 -11.68 14.29 7.35
CA ALA A 29 -12.16 15.61 7.78
C ALA A 29 -12.81 16.32 6.58
N PRO A 30 -13.89 17.12 6.80
CA PRO A 30 -14.54 17.84 5.72
C PRO A 30 -13.54 18.68 4.92
N GLY A 31 -13.48 18.49 3.60
CA GLY A 31 -12.57 19.22 2.70
C GLY A 31 -11.33 18.43 2.26
N ASP A 32 -10.96 17.35 2.96
CA ASP A 32 -9.84 16.48 2.58
C ASP A 32 -10.29 15.16 1.93
N GLU A 33 -11.61 14.95 1.73
CA GLU A 33 -12.14 13.66 1.31
C GLU A 33 -11.59 13.21 -0.03
N GLN A 34 -11.49 14.13 -0.99
CA GLN A 34 -10.97 13.84 -2.31
C GLN A 34 -9.48 13.49 -2.27
N PHE A 35 -8.69 14.24 -1.51
CA PHE A 35 -7.25 14.03 -1.35
C PHE A 35 -6.97 12.65 -0.74
N ILE A 36 -7.68 12.32 0.34
CA ILE A 36 -7.52 11.05 1.05
C ILE A 36 -7.97 9.90 0.16
N CYS A 37 -9.16 9.97 -0.47
CA CYS A 37 -9.63 8.92 -1.37
C CYS A 37 -8.67 8.67 -2.54
N GLU A 38 -8.09 9.73 -3.11
CA GLU A 38 -7.12 9.62 -4.20
C GLU A 38 -5.84 8.91 -3.73
N LYS A 39 -5.28 9.35 -2.60
CA LYS A 39 -4.08 8.74 -1.99
C LYS A 39 -4.27 7.25 -1.70
N GLN A 40 -5.42 6.90 -1.13
CA GLN A 40 -5.82 5.51 -0.86
C GLN A 40 -5.97 4.71 -2.16
N GLY A 41 -6.63 5.29 -3.17
CA GLY A 41 -6.78 4.66 -4.49
C GLY A 41 -5.45 4.32 -5.15
N TRP A 42 -4.46 5.20 -5.03
CA TRP A 42 -3.10 4.91 -5.52
C TRP A 42 -2.39 3.80 -4.75
N ALA A 43 -2.62 3.68 -3.44
CA ALA A 43 -2.11 2.55 -2.66
C ALA A 43 -2.70 1.22 -3.15
N TRP A 44 -4.01 1.16 -3.43
CA TRP A 44 -4.66 -0.04 -4.00
C TRP A 44 -4.16 -0.38 -5.40
N LEU A 45 -3.99 0.62 -6.27
CA LEU A 45 -3.41 0.42 -7.59
C LEU A 45 -1.97 -0.10 -7.52
N LEU A 46 -1.20 0.35 -6.53
CA LEU A 46 0.12 -0.20 -6.24
C LEU A 46 0.01 -1.68 -5.86
N PHE A 47 -0.88 -2.06 -4.95
CA PHE A 47 -1.04 -3.46 -4.53
C PHE A 47 -1.44 -4.36 -5.70
N MET A 48 -2.40 -3.92 -6.52
CA MET A 48 -2.78 -4.62 -7.76
C MET A 48 -1.61 -4.77 -8.73
N LYS A 49 -0.76 -3.74 -8.84
CA LYS A 49 0.47 -3.82 -9.64
C LYS A 49 1.45 -4.85 -9.08
N LEU A 50 1.68 -4.83 -7.76
CA LEU A 50 2.58 -5.78 -7.10
C LEU A 50 2.08 -7.21 -7.34
N HIS A 51 0.78 -7.45 -7.17
CA HIS A 51 0.12 -8.72 -7.49
C HIS A 51 0.34 -9.13 -8.95
N ALA A 52 -0.14 -8.31 -9.90
CA ALA A 52 -0.13 -8.61 -11.33
C ALA A 52 1.27 -8.82 -11.90
N LYS A 53 2.29 -8.23 -11.26
CA LYS A 53 3.70 -8.38 -11.65
C LYS A 53 4.46 -9.39 -10.78
N ARG A 54 3.80 -10.04 -9.81
CA ARG A 54 4.40 -10.97 -8.84
C ARG A 54 5.64 -10.38 -8.17
N LEU A 55 5.53 -9.13 -7.74
CA LEU A 55 6.60 -8.42 -7.04
C LEU A 55 6.56 -8.77 -5.55
N THR A 56 7.72 -8.98 -4.95
CA THR A 56 7.89 -9.14 -3.51
C THR A 56 7.86 -7.76 -2.85
N SER A 57 7.10 -7.62 -1.78
CA SER A 57 7.12 -6.41 -0.94
C SER A 57 7.76 -6.72 0.40
N ILE A 58 8.58 -5.80 0.90
CA ILE A 58 9.20 -5.90 2.21
C ILE A 58 8.81 -4.68 3.04
N SER A 59 8.40 -4.90 4.29
CA SER A 59 8.12 -3.82 5.25
C SER A 59 8.83 -4.08 6.57
N LEU A 60 8.98 -3.03 7.38
CA LEU A 60 9.45 -3.16 8.76
C LEU A 60 8.40 -3.84 9.64
N ASN A 61 8.85 -4.32 10.81
CA ASN A 61 7.98 -5.02 11.78
C ASN A 61 6.95 -4.09 12.45
N GLU A 62 7.11 -2.78 12.37
CA GLU A 62 6.12 -1.78 12.83
C GLU A 62 4.73 -2.06 12.26
N VAL A 63 4.65 -2.46 10.99
CA VAL A 63 3.37 -2.79 10.36
C VAL A 63 2.67 -3.93 11.09
N ARG A 64 3.41 -4.94 11.54
CA ARG A 64 2.84 -6.05 12.31
C ARG A 64 2.24 -5.54 13.61
N GLU A 65 2.95 -4.70 14.36
CA GLU A 65 2.46 -4.14 15.62
C GLU A 65 1.21 -3.29 15.40
N MET A 66 1.19 -2.46 14.36
CA MET A 66 0.03 -1.65 14.02
C MET A 66 -1.17 -2.50 13.62
N VAL A 67 -0.93 -3.53 12.80
CA VAL A 67 -1.95 -4.50 12.40
C VAL A 67 -2.52 -5.22 13.62
N MET A 68 -1.67 -5.66 14.56
CA MET A 68 -2.12 -6.28 15.81
C MET A 68 -3.00 -5.31 16.62
N ARG A 69 -2.61 -4.05 16.75
CA ARG A 69 -3.44 -3.02 17.43
C ARG A 69 -4.78 -2.78 16.74
N LEU A 70 -4.85 -2.90 15.41
CA LEU A 70 -6.11 -2.75 14.66
C LEU A 70 -7.04 -3.94 14.86
N VAL A 71 -6.51 -5.16 14.92
CA VAL A 71 -7.32 -6.37 15.17
C VAL A 71 -7.69 -6.56 16.64
N ASP A 72 -6.95 -5.91 17.55
CA ASP A 72 -7.22 -5.94 19.00
C ASP A 72 -8.13 -4.78 19.46
N ARG A 73 -8.71 -4.00 18.54
CA ARG A 73 -9.65 -2.93 18.91
C ARG A 73 -10.93 -3.49 19.55
N GLU A 74 -11.44 -2.75 20.53
CA GLU A 74 -12.69 -3.08 21.22
C GLU A 74 -13.91 -2.93 20.30
N ASP A 75 -13.86 -1.99 19.35
CA ASP A 75 -14.90 -1.82 18.35
C ASP A 75 -14.92 -3.00 17.37
N GLU A 76 -15.99 -3.79 17.43
CA GLU A 76 -16.16 -4.99 16.63
C GLU A 76 -16.23 -4.70 15.12
N SER A 77 -16.78 -3.55 14.74
CA SER A 77 -16.88 -3.11 13.34
C SER A 77 -15.50 -2.80 12.78
N GLU A 78 -14.72 -1.97 13.50
CA GLU A 78 -13.36 -1.62 13.08
C GLU A 78 -12.47 -2.86 13.01
N ARG A 79 -12.59 -3.77 13.97
CA ARG A 79 -11.86 -5.04 13.99
C ARG A 79 -12.21 -5.92 12.79
N ARG A 80 -13.50 -6.15 12.50
CA ARG A 80 -13.94 -6.96 11.35
C ARG A 80 -13.42 -6.41 10.02
N VAL A 81 -13.43 -5.10 9.91
CA VAL A 81 -13.00 -4.40 8.72
C VAL A 81 -11.48 -4.48 8.55
N ALA A 82 -10.71 -4.31 9.63
CA ALA A 82 -9.27 -4.55 9.62
C ALA A 82 -8.91 -6.00 9.26
N GLN A 83 -9.65 -6.98 9.79
CA GLN A 83 -9.49 -8.40 9.43
C GLN A 83 -9.79 -8.66 7.95
N THR A 84 -10.85 -8.04 7.42
CA THR A 84 -11.22 -8.14 5.99
C THR A 84 -10.14 -7.56 5.09
N PHE A 85 -9.55 -6.43 5.48
CA PHE A 85 -8.39 -5.90 4.76
C PHE A 85 -7.19 -6.82 4.86
N LEU A 86 -6.86 -7.35 6.03
CA LEU A 86 -5.67 -8.18 6.18
C LEU A 86 -5.77 -9.43 5.32
N TRP A 87 -6.92 -10.09 5.34
CA TRP A 87 -7.24 -11.17 4.41
C TRP A 87 -7.00 -10.74 2.96
N LEU A 88 -7.55 -9.60 2.56
CA LEU A 88 -7.47 -9.17 1.19
C LEU A 88 -6.06 -8.72 0.75
N ALA A 89 -5.44 -7.81 1.50
CA ALA A 89 -4.17 -7.23 1.18
C ALA A 89 -3.06 -8.28 1.27
N LYS A 90 -3.09 -9.17 2.27
CA LYS A 90 -2.07 -10.20 2.43
C LYS A 90 -2.32 -11.40 1.51
N ASP A 91 -3.53 -11.95 1.51
CA ASP A 91 -3.78 -13.25 0.88
C ASP A 91 -4.13 -13.12 -0.60
N GLU A 92 -4.74 -12.01 -1.03
CA GLU A 92 -5.06 -11.78 -2.44
C GLU A 92 -4.01 -10.90 -3.13
N LEU A 93 -3.71 -9.70 -2.60
CA LEU A 93 -2.95 -8.71 -3.36
C LEU A 93 -1.44 -8.70 -3.12
N LEU A 94 -0.99 -9.04 -1.93
CA LEU A 94 0.43 -9.06 -1.57
C LEU A 94 0.87 -10.46 -1.11
N PRO A 95 0.67 -11.52 -1.94
CA PRO A 95 0.98 -12.90 -1.55
C PRO A 95 2.49 -13.15 -1.35
N HIS A 96 3.32 -12.19 -1.77
CA HIS A 96 4.77 -12.21 -1.58
C HIS A 96 5.24 -11.08 -0.66
N TRP A 97 4.38 -10.68 0.28
CA TRP A 97 4.75 -9.73 1.31
C TRP A 97 5.48 -10.42 2.46
N SER A 98 6.62 -9.86 2.83
CA SER A 98 7.36 -10.29 4.01
C SER A 98 7.64 -9.10 4.93
N TRP A 99 7.35 -9.28 6.22
CA TRP A 99 7.89 -8.46 7.29
C TRP A 99 9.34 -8.91 7.52
N GLN A 100 10.30 -8.00 7.41
CA GLN A 100 11.65 -8.31 7.86
C GLN A 100 11.81 -7.86 9.32
N CYS A 101 12.03 -8.84 10.20
CA CYS A 101 12.61 -8.62 11.51
C CYS A 101 14.13 -8.49 11.30
N VAL A 102 14.62 -7.29 11.03
CA VAL A 102 16.07 -7.08 11.07
C VAL A 102 16.38 -6.62 12.48
N GLU A 103 17.15 -7.43 13.19
CA GLU A 103 17.47 -7.35 14.63
C GLU A 103 18.11 -6.02 15.10
N ASN A 104 18.28 -5.05 14.20
CA ASN A 104 18.93 -3.76 14.45
C ASN A 104 18.09 -2.54 14.02
N PHE A 105 16.83 -2.72 13.58
CA PHE A 105 15.91 -1.59 13.40
C PHE A 105 15.26 -1.24 14.72
N THR A 106 15.21 0.05 15.03
CA THR A 106 14.53 0.55 16.20
C THR A 106 13.03 0.32 16.03
N HIS A 107 12.30 -0.07 17.08
CA HIS A 107 10.83 -0.04 17.11
C HIS A 107 10.30 1.42 17.17
N ALA A 108 11.03 2.34 16.53
CA ALA A 108 10.75 3.76 16.60
C ALA A 108 9.68 4.13 15.58
N THR A 109 8.92 5.16 15.91
CA THR A 109 7.89 5.76 15.04
C THR A 109 8.37 7.13 14.55
N GLY A 110 7.94 7.56 13.36
CA GLY A 110 8.28 8.87 12.80
C GLY A 110 9.70 8.92 12.22
N SER A 111 10.42 10.04 12.42
CA SER A 111 11.72 10.29 11.79
C SER A 111 12.78 9.17 11.94
N PRO A 112 12.87 8.43 13.06
CA PRO A 112 13.79 7.29 13.15
C PRO A 112 13.31 6.06 12.38
N ALA A 113 11.99 5.86 12.21
CA ALA A 113 11.43 4.81 11.35
C ALA A 113 11.79 5.06 9.88
N ASP A 114 11.75 6.32 9.46
CA ASP A 114 12.17 6.77 8.13
C ASP A 114 13.63 6.40 7.83
N ASP A 115 14.53 6.65 8.79
CA ASP A 115 15.96 6.31 8.67
C ASP A 115 16.15 4.79 8.56
N ASP A 116 15.34 4.03 9.30
CA ASP A 116 15.31 2.58 9.26
C ASP A 116 14.84 2.06 7.89
N TYR A 117 13.80 2.65 7.31
CA TYR A 117 13.34 2.36 5.94
C TYR A 117 14.40 2.68 4.89
N LEU A 118 15.08 3.83 5.00
CA LEU A 118 16.17 4.21 4.10
C LEU A 118 17.36 3.26 4.23
N ARG A 119 17.74 2.88 5.45
CA ARG A 119 18.83 1.92 5.69
C ARG A 119 18.48 0.55 5.12
N LEU A 120 17.24 0.07 5.28
CA LEU A 120 16.77 -1.18 4.68
C LEU A 120 16.84 -1.13 3.14
N ALA A 121 16.25 -0.09 2.55
CA ALA A 121 16.22 0.09 1.10
C ALA A 121 17.63 0.22 0.50
N SER A 122 18.52 0.95 1.18
CA SER A 122 19.93 1.10 0.79
C SER A 122 20.69 -0.23 0.88
N LYS A 123 20.58 -0.93 2.01
CA LYS A 123 21.22 -2.25 2.24
C LYS A 123 20.83 -3.26 1.17
N LEU A 124 19.54 -3.32 0.82
CA LEU A 124 19.02 -4.26 -0.17
C LEU A 124 19.10 -3.74 -1.62
N ARG A 125 19.50 -2.47 -1.82
CA ARG A 125 19.50 -1.77 -3.11
C ARG A 125 18.12 -1.86 -3.80
N LEU A 126 17.08 -1.62 -3.02
CA LEU A 126 15.69 -1.66 -3.46
C LEU A 126 15.08 -0.26 -3.44
N PRO A 127 14.07 0.00 -4.30
CA PRO A 127 13.30 1.23 -4.18
C PRO A 127 12.45 1.20 -2.90
N LEU A 128 12.33 2.36 -2.25
CA LEU A 128 11.39 2.61 -1.17
C LEU A 128 10.13 3.26 -1.76
N ILE A 129 8.96 2.73 -1.40
CA ILE A 129 7.67 3.32 -1.74
C ILE A 129 7.04 3.84 -0.46
N THR A 130 6.74 5.14 -0.45
CA THR A 130 6.23 5.90 0.71
C THR A 130 5.23 6.95 0.23
N ASN A 131 4.19 7.23 1.01
CA ASN A 131 3.29 8.34 0.76
C ASN A 131 3.62 9.59 1.59
N GLU A 132 4.84 9.69 2.12
CA GLU A 132 5.36 10.94 2.69
C GLU A 132 5.43 12.03 1.60
N ASP A 133 5.02 13.25 1.97
CA ASP A 133 4.89 14.40 1.07
C ASP A 133 4.00 14.13 -0.17
N TRP A 134 2.99 13.26 -0.05
CA TRP A 134 2.05 13.00 -1.14
C TRP A 134 1.26 14.26 -1.54
N THR A 135 1.06 14.44 -2.85
CA THR A 135 0.26 15.51 -3.44
C THR A 135 -0.54 14.98 -4.64
N SER A 136 -1.70 15.57 -4.91
CA SER A 136 -2.60 15.18 -6.02
C SER A 136 -2.04 15.45 -7.41
N THR A 137 -0.97 16.23 -7.54
CA THR A 137 -0.27 16.48 -8.82
C THR A 137 1.05 15.72 -8.93
N GLY A 138 1.31 14.81 -7.97
CA GLY A 138 2.63 14.24 -7.77
C GLY A 138 3.65 15.28 -7.30
N ILE A 139 4.89 14.87 -7.11
CA ILE A 139 5.89 15.71 -6.47
C ILE A 139 6.49 16.66 -7.49
N ARG A 140 5.95 17.88 -7.54
CA ARG A 140 6.49 18.99 -8.35
C ARG A 140 7.43 19.91 -7.57
N GLN A 141 7.50 19.74 -6.24
CA GLN A 141 8.31 20.58 -5.37
C GLN A 141 9.67 19.92 -5.09
N PRO A 142 10.76 20.71 -5.03
CA PRO A 142 12.05 20.20 -4.60
C PRO A 142 11.97 19.64 -3.17
N PRO A 143 12.78 18.63 -2.81
CA PRO A 143 12.77 18.05 -1.48
C PRO A 143 12.99 19.14 -0.42
N LYS A 144 12.10 19.21 0.57
CA LYS A 144 12.27 20.12 1.71
C LYS A 144 13.50 19.71 2.51
N LYS A 145 14.18 20.67 3.13
CA LYS A 145 15.33 20.39 4.00
C LYS A 145 14.89 19.48 5.15
N GLY A 146 15.60 18.37 5.34
CA GLY A 146 15.29 17.35 6.36
C GLY A 146 14.23 16.32 5.96
N SER A 147 13.59 16.44 4.79
CA SER A 147 12.61 15.45 4.30
C SER A 147 13.26 14.07 4.07
N LEU A 148 12.48 13.00 4.17
CA LEU A 148 12.91 11.64 3.80
C LEU A 148 13.53 11.60 2.40
N ARG A 149 12.98 12.35 1.43
CA ARG A 149 13.50 12.36 0.05
C ARG A 149 14.89 13.00 -0.06
N GLN A 150 15.17 14.04 0.73
CA GLN A 150 16.53 14.58 0.80
C GLN A 150 17.49 13.55 1.40
N ARG A 151 17.11 12.92 2.51
CA ARG A 151 17.89 11.84 3.15
C ARG A 151 18.12 10.64 2.22
N ALA A 152 17.11 10.27 1.43
CA ALA A 152 17.18 9.21 0.45
C ALA A 152 18.15 9.51 -0.70
N THR A 153 18.16 10.76 -1.17
CA THR A 153 19.10 11.24 -2.20
C THR A 153 20.54 11.06 -1.71
N ASN A 154 20.82 11.46 -0.47
CA ASN A 154 22.13 11.29 0.15
C ASN A 154 22.50 9.80 0.29
N SER A 155 21.51 8.95 0.57
CA SER A 155 21.67 7.50 0.73
C SER A 155 21.63 6.70 -0.58
N ARG A 156 21.49 7.38 -1.73
CA ARG A 156 21.31 6.79 -3.08
C ARG A 156 20.15 5.79 -3.16
N VAL A 157 19.10 6.02 -2.40
CA VAL A 157 17.86 5.22 -2.41
C VAL A 157 16.86 5.87 -3.35
N ALA A 158 16.30 5.08 -4.27
CA ALA A 158 15.19 5.53 -5.10
C ALA A 158 13.90 5.53 -4.27
N VAL A 159 13.26 6.70 -4.14
CA VAL A 159 11.99 6.86 -3.41
C VAL A 159 10.88 7.20 -4.38
N PHE A 160 9.72 6.56 -4.21
CA PHE A 160 8.53 6.79 -5.01
C PHE A 160 7.29 6.92 -4.12
N THR A 161 6.32 7.72 -4.55
CA THR A 161 4.94 7.54 -4.08
C THR A 161 4.31 6.34 -4.77
N ALA A 162 3.17 5.87 -4.23
CA ALA A 162 2.40 4.82 -4.89
C ALA A 162 2.05 5.19 -6.35
N ARG A 163 1.60 6.43 -6.57
CA ARG A 163 1.31 7.00 -7.90
C ARG A 163 2.52 6.97 -8.82
N GLU A 164 3.63 7.58 -8.40
CA GLU A 164 4.87 7.65 -9.19
C GLU A 164 5.33 6.25 -9.60
N PHE A 165 5.27 5.29 -8.68
CA PHE A 165 5.68 3.93 -8.95
C PHE A 165 4.77 3.25 -9.98
N VAL A 166 3.44 3.39 -9.84
CA VAL A 166 2.47 2.82 -10.77
C VAL A 166 2.65 3.42 -12.18
N GLU A 167 2.61 4.74 -12.30
CA GLU A 167 2.64 5.47 -13.57
C GLU A 167 3.96 5.25 -14.34
N ARG A 168 5.12 5.31 -13.66
CA ARG A 168 6.44 5.18 -14.30
C ARG A 168 6.62 3.86 -15.04
N SER A 169 5.88 2.82 -14.65
CA SER A 169 5.97 1.49 -15.25
C SER A 169 5.05 1.28 -16.45
N ARG A 170 4.29 2.30 -16.88
CA ARG A 170 3.20 2.17 -17.87
C ARG A 170 2.27 0.99 -17.52
N PHE A 171 2.01 0.83 -16.22
CA PHE A 171 1.11 -0.21 -15.75
C PHE A 171 -0.32 0.11 -16.24
N PRO A 172 -1.03 -0.84 -16.87
CA PRO A 172 -2.40 -0.61 -17.33
C PRO A 172 -3.36 -0.64 -16.13
N ALA A 173 -3.30 0.40 -15.30
CA ALA A 173 -3.96 0.47 -13.99
C ALA A 173 -5.48 0.23 -14.09
N ARG A 174 -6.14 0.87 -15.06
CA ARG A 174 -7.58 0.70 -15.32
C ARG A 174 -7.95 -0.75 -15.65
N THR A 175 -7.24 -1.37 -16.58
CA THR A 175 -7.47 -2.77 -16.98
C THR A 175 -7.17 -3.75 -15.85
N ALA A 176 -6.12 -3.49 -15.08
CA ALA A 176 -5.75 -4.33 -13.93
C ALA A 176 -6.80 -4.26 -12.82
N ALA A 177 -7.31 -3.06 -12.50
CA ALA A 177 -8.40 -2.88 -11.55
C ALA A 177 -9.68 -3.62 -12.00
N GLN A 178 -10.10 -3.44 -13.25
CA GLN A 178 -11.24 -4.16 -13.82
C GLN A 178 -11.09 -5.68 -13.75
N THR A 179 -9.88 -6.18 -14.04
CA THR A 179 -9.59 -7.62 -13.98
C THR A 179 -9.64 -8.12 -12.54
N PHE A 180 -9.04 -7.38 -11.61
CA PHE A 180 -9.05 -7.70 -10.19
C PHE A 180 -10.47 -7.77 -9.61
N PHE A 181 -11.31 -6.77 -9.85
CA PHE A 181 -12.69 -6.78 -9.32
C PHE A 181 -13.54 -7.90 -9.93
N ARG A 182 -13.39 -8.17 -11.23
CA ARG A 182 -14.07 -9.31 -11.87
C ARG A 182 -13.64 -10.65 -11.28
N GLU A 183 -12.33 -10.84 -11.07
CA GLU A 183 -11.80 -12.05 -10.45
C GLU A 183 -12.23 -12.18 -8.99
N TRP A 184 -12.28 -11.06 -8.26
CA TRP A 184 -12.80 -11.02 -6.90
C TRP A 184 -14.24 -11.51 -6.87
N ASP A 185 -15.12 -10.98 -7.72
CA ASP A 185 -16.54 -11.36 -7.76
C ASP A 185 -16.71 -12.87 -7.97
N THR A 186 -15.81 -13.49 -8.74
CA THR A 186 -15.81 -14.94 -8.96
C THR A 186 -15.32 -15.74 -7.75
N ARG A 187 -14.35 -15.20 -6.97
CA ARG A 187 -13.71 -15.90 -5.84
C ARG A 187 -14.42 -15.68 -4.51
N SER A 188 -15.00 -14.51 -4.27
CA SER A 188 -15.62 -14.13 -3.00
C SER A 188 -16.82 -15.01 -2.68
N GLU A 189 -17.62 -15.39 -3.68
CA GLU A 189 -18.73 -16.34 -3.54
C GLU A 189 -18.27 -17.72 -3.05
N SER A 190 -17.04 -18.14 -3.41
CA SER A 190 -16.48 -19.45 -3.04
C SER A 190 -15.75 -19.44 -1.70
N ARG A 191 -15.18 -18.30 -1.27
CA ARG A 191 -14.25 -18.21 -0.12
C ARG A 191 -14.89 -17.81 1.20
N VAL A 192 -16.05 -17.15 1.20
CA VAL A 192 -16.86 -16.91 2.43
C VAL A 192 -17.17 -18.23 3.16
N LEU A 193 -17.08 -19.36 2.45
CA LEU A 193 -17.36 -20.70 2.94
C LEU A 193 -16.15 -21.49 3.47
N MET A 194 -14.89 -21.01 3.32
CA MET A 194 -13.69 -21.86 3.49
C MET A 194 -12.66 -21.42 4.55
N ASN A 195 -12.85 -20.31 5.28
CA ASN A 195 -11.94 -19.95 6.37
C ASN A 195 -12.51 -20.43 7.72
N ASP A 196 -11.84 -21.40 8.35
CA ASP A 196 -12.18 -21.95 9.68
C ASP A 196 -12.03 -20.90 10.82
N ALA A 197 -11.37 -19.78 10.54
CA ALA A 197 -11.38 -18.59 11.38
C ALA A 197 -12.55 -17.70 10.95
N GLN A 198 -13.56 -17.59 11.82
CA GLN A 198 -14.83 -16.84 11.67
C GLN A 198 -15.12 -16.28 10.27
N PRO A 199 -16.11 -16.81 9.53
CA PRO A 199 -16.40 -16.35 8.18
C PRO A 199 -16.70 -14.85 8.17
N ILE A 200 -15.96 -14.10 7.36
CA ILE A 200 -16.20 -12.67 7.15
C ILE A 200 -17.57 -12.55 6.45
N PRO A 201 -18.52 -11.78 7.01
CA PRO A 201 -19.83 -11.60 6.40
C PRO A 201 -19.72 -11.10 4.95
N ALA A 202 -20.50 -11.69 4.04
CA ALA A 202 -20.51 -11.27 2.63
C ALA A 202 -20.88 -9.78 2.46
N ALA A 203 -21.64 -9.21 3.40
CA ALA A 203 -21.95 -7.78 3.43
C ALA A 203 -20.69 -6.92 3.63
N ASP A 204 -19.79 -7.31 4.54
CA ASP A 204 -18.55 -6.60 4.84
C ASP A 204 -17.58 -6.69 3.65
N VAL A 205 -17.50 -7.87 3.01
CA VAL A 205 -16.71 -8.07 1.78
C VAL A 205 -17.21 -7.13 0.66
N ARG A 206 -18.52 -7.06 0.44
CA ARG A 206 -19.12 -6.16 -0.55
C ARG A 206 -18.89 -4.68 -0.20
N HIS A 207 -19.00 -4.33 1.07
CA HIS A 207 -18.79 -2.96 1.53
C HIS A 207 -17.33 -2.52 1.29
N VAL A 208 -16.36 -3.32 1.74
CA VAL A 208 -14.92 -3.05 1.52
C VAL A 208 -14.59 -2.97 0.04
N ARG A 209 -15.12 -3.88 -0.78
CA ARG A 209 -14.97 -3.83 -2.25
C ARG A 209 -15.46 -2.49 -2.81
N GLY A 210 -16.65 -2.02 -2.40
CA GLY A 210 -17.21 -0.74 -2.84
C GLY A 210 -16.34 0.46 -2.47
N LEU A 211 -15.76 0.46 -1.26
CA LEU A 211 -14.81 1.49 -0.83
C LEU A 211 -13.55 1.49 -1.69
N ILE A 212 -12.99 0.32 -2.01
CA ILE A 212 -11.81 0.20 -2.87
C ILE A 212 -12.13 0.68 -4.29
N GLU A 213 -13.26 0.27 -4.87
CA GLU A 213 -13.69 0.71 -6.20
C GLU A 213 -13.84 2.23 -6.28
N MET A 214 -14.45 2.84 -5.27
CA MET A 214 -14.58 4.28 -5.16
C MET A 214 -13.21 4.97 -5.13
N ALA A 215 -12.31 4.54 -4.25
CA ALA A 215 -10.97 5.10 -4.11
C ALA A 215 -10.15 4.96 -5.41
N VAL A 216 -10.15 3.76 -6.02
CA VAL A 216 -9.47 3.49 -7.30
C VAL A 216 -10.07 4.35 -8.42
N SER A 217 -11.38 4.52 -8.47
CA SER A 217 -12.04 5.37 -9.48
C SER A 217 -11.62 6.83 -9.35
N LYS A 218 -11.50 7.34 -8.11
CA LYS A 218 -10.99 8.69 -7.85
C LYS A 218 -9.53 8.85 -8.29
N ALA A 219 -8.66 7.88 -7.98
CA ALA A 219 -7.26 7.88 -8.40
C ALA A 219 -7.08 7.80 -9.92
N LEU A 220 -7.90 7.03 -10.62
CA LEU A 220 -7.85 6.94 -12.08
C LEU A 220 -8.39 8.21 -12.75
N GLY A 221 -9.44 8.82 -12.19
CA GLY A 221 -9.99 10.08 -12.71
C GLY A 221 -9.02 11.26 -12.57
N SER A 222 -8.26 11.34 -11.47
CA SER A 222 -7.24 12.38 -11.30
C SER A 222 -6.02 12.22 -12.20
N ALA A 223 -5.77 11.01 -12.73
CA ALA A 223 -4.70 10.77 -13.69
C ALA A 223 -5.03 11.29 -15.10
N GLU A 224 -6.31 11.51 -15.39
CA GLU A 224 -6.83 11.94 -16.70
C GLU A 224 -7.06 13.46 -16.79
N SER A 225 -6.91 14.18 -15.67
CA SER A 225 -7.06 15.64 -15.54
C SER A 225 -5.70 16.36 -15.62
#